data_AF-F6JYD3-F1
#
_entry.id   AF-F6JYD3-F1
#
_cell.length_a   1.000
_cell.length_b   1.000
_cell.length_c   1.000
_cell.angle_alpha   90.00
_cell.angle_beta   90.00
_cell.angle_gamma   90.00
#
_symmetry.space_group_name_H-M   'P 1'
#
loop_
_entity.id
_entity.type
_entity.pdbx_description
1 polymer ?
#
loop_
_entity_poly.entity_id
_entity_poly.type
_entity_poly.pdbx_seq_one_letter_code
_entity_poly.pdbx_strand_id
1 'polypeptide(L)'
;TAQYLYFVRTLLPSNDKLYMSTLWGKLASEILMQNWDAALDDLNRLREFIDSNAAFNSSLQSLQQRAWFVHWSLFVYFNHPKGRDHIIDLFLYQTNYLNAIQTVCPHILRYLTTAVITNKSRRDR
;
A
#
# COMPACT_ATOMS: atom_id res chain seq x y z
N THR A 1 18.41 10.26 -0.43
CA THR A 1 17.13 10.86 -0.90
C THR A 1 16.00 10.62 0.09
N ALA A 2 15.79 9.39 0.58
CA ALA A 2 14.79 9.08 1.61
C ALA A 2 14.93 9.93 2.89
N GLN A 3 16.16 10.21 3.35
CA GLN A 3 16.42 11.08 4.50
C GLN A 3 15.91 12.51 4.32
N TYR A 4 16.08 13.11 3.13
CA TYR A 4 15.58 14.46 2.85
C TYR A 4 14.04 14.52 2.88
N LEU A 5 13.36 13.50 2.32
CA LEU A 5 11.91 13.39 2.37
C LEU A 5 11.39 13.09 3.79
N TYR A 6 12.15 12.38 4.61
CA TYR A 6 11.84 12.17 6.03
C TYR A 6 11.89 13.49 6.82
N PHE A 7 12.91 14.33 6.58
CA PHE A 7 12.99 15.65 7.20
C PHE A 7 11.84 16.55 6.74
N VAL A 8 11.55 16.59 5.44
CA VAL A 8 10.41 17.33 4.88
C VAL A 8 9.08 16.83 5.49
N ARG A 9 8.89 15.53 5.64
CA ARG A 9 7.70 14.94 6.30
C ARG A 9 7.55 15.40 7.76
N THR A 10 8.65 15.52 8.50
CA THR A 10 8.63 15.93 9.91
C THR A 10 8.29 17.42 10.06
N LEU A 11 8.64 18.21 9.06
CA LEU A 11 8.41 19.66 9.05
C LEU A 11 7.04 20.05 8.47
N LEU A 12 6.40 19.18 7.68
CA LEU A 12 5.11 19.45 7.07
C LEU A 12 3.93 19.10 8.01
N PRO A 13 2.94 19.99 8.17
CA PRO A 13 1.69 19.65 8.84
C PRO A 13 0.91 18.60 8.04
N SER A 14 0.25 17.67 8.73
CA SER A 14 -0.50 16.55 8.12
C SER A 14 -1.66 16.96 7.21
N ASN A 15 -2.00 18.26 7.18
CA ASN A 15 -3.06 18.85 6.36
C ASN A 15 -2.53 19.45 5.03
N ASP A 16 -1.22 19.39 4.79
CA ASP A 16 -0.63 19.95 3.57
C ASP A 16 -0.83 19.01 2.37
N LYS A 17 -1.12 19.60 1.21
CA LYS A 17 -1.30 18.89 -0.07
C LYS A 17 -0.08 18.05 -0.44
N LEU A 18 1.11 18.47 0.01
CA LEU A 18 2.39 17.80 -0.25
C LEU A 18 2.64 16.58 0.63
N TYR A 19 1.87 16.39 1.71
CA TYR A 19 2.10 15.30 2.65
C TYR A 19 1.93 13.93 1.98
N MET A 20 0.87 13.76 1.18
CA MET A 20 0.63 12.51 0.45
C MET A 20 1.71 12.23 -0.59
N SER A 21 2.13 13.24 -1.35
CA SER A 21 3.21 13.11 -2.33
C SER A 21 4.54 12.76 -1.68
N THR A 22 4.79 13.28 -0.48
CA THR A 22 6.00 12.96 0.30
C THR A 22 5.98 11.51 0.79
N LEU A 23 4.82 11.01 1.24
CA LEU A 23 4.67 9.59 1.62
C LEU A 23 4.91 8.66 0.43
N TRP A 24 4.31 8.96 -0.73
CA TRP A 24 4.54 8.20 -1.96
C TRP A 24 6.00 8.24 -2.40
N GLY A 25 6.65 9.41 -2.37
CA GLY A 25 8.05 9.56 -2.72
C GLY A 25 9.00 8.83 -1.77
N LYS A 26 8.68 8.81 -0.46
CA LYS A 26 9.45 8.06 0.52
C LYS A 26 9.31 6.56 0.29
N LEU A 27 8.08 6.05 0.12
CA LEU A 27 7.83 4.64 -0.21
C LEU A 27 8.58 4.22 -1.48
N ALA A 28 8.49 5.03 -2.55
CA ALA A 28 9.20 4.75 -3.80
C ALA A 28 10.72 4.70 -3.60
N SER A 29 11.26 5.60 -2.77
CA SER A 29 12.69 5.59 -2.44
C SER A 29 13.11 4.33 -1.69
N GLU A 30 12.32 3.88 -0.70
CA GLU A 30 12.63 2.66 0.06
C GLU A 30 12.52 1.40 -0.82
N ILE A 31 11.55 1.34 -1.73
CA ILE A 31 11.42 0.24 -2.71
C ILE A 31 12.63 0.20 -3.64
N LEU A 32 13.08 1.36 -4.16
CA LEU A 32 14.26 1.45 -5.02
C LEU A 32 15.55 1.06 -4.28
N MET A 33 15.63 1.34 -2.99
CA MET A 33 16.75 0.92 -2.12
C MET A 33 16.63 -0.52 -1.63
N GLN A 34 15.58 -1.25 -2.04
CA GLN A 34 15.29 -2.65 -1.64
C GLN A 34 15.19 -2.85 -0.12
N ASN A 35 14.77 -1.81 0.61
CA ASN A 35 14.62 -1.85 2.05
C ASN A 35 13.18 -2.21 2.44
N TRP A 36 12.88 -3.51 2.46
CA TRP A 36 11.51 -4.01 2.54
C TRP A 36 10.84 -3.80 3.91
N ASP A 37 11.61 -3.82 5.01
CA ASP A 37 11.08 -3.59 6.35
C ASP A 37 10.62 -2.13 6.54
N ALA A 38 11.44 -1.17 6.10
CA ALA A 38 11.06 0.24 6.13
C ALA A 38 9.94 0.57 5.13
N ALA A 39 9.97 -0.06 3.95
CA ALA A 39 8.91 0.09 2.95
C ALA A 39 7.56 -0.40 3.49
N LEU A 40 7.55 -1.47 4.30
CA LEU A 40 6.33 -1.99 4.93
C LEU A 40 5.75 -1.01 5.97
N ASP A 41 6.60 -0.40 6.80
CA ASP A 41 6.19 0.64 7.76
C ASP A 41 5.60 1.88 7.06
N ASP A 42 6.26 2.36 5.99
CA ASP A 42 5.76 3.48 5.21
C ASP A 42 4.48 3.16 4.44
N LEU A 43 4.32 1.92 3.97
CA LEU A 43 3.09 1.44 3.33
C LEU A 43 1.92 1.41 4.32
N ASN A 44 2.12 0.93 5.55
CA ASN A 44 1.07 0.95 6.57
C ASN A 44 0.61 2.38 6.91
N ARG A 45 1.55 3.33 7.03
CA ARG A 45 1.20 4.75 7.23
C ARG A 45 0.44 5.33 6.05
N LEU A 46 0.83 5.00 4.83
CA LEU A 46 0.14 5.44 3.62
C LEU A 46 -1.29 4.90 3.57
N ARG A 47 -1.48 3.64 3.97
CA ARG A 47 -2.81 3.03 4.09
C ARG A 47 -3.69 3.78 5.08
N GLU A 48 -3.18 4.04 6.29
CA GLU A 48 -3.91 4.79 7.32
C GLU A 48 -4.32 6.18 6.82
N PHE A 49 -3.42 6.87 6.10
CA PHE A 49 -3.73 8.16 5.49
C PHE A 49 -4.84 8.05 4.43
N ILE A 50 -4.75 7.05 3.54
CA ILE A 50 -5.78 6.81 2.50
C ILE A 50 -7.13 6.44 3.12
N ASP A 51 -7.13 5.58 4.14
CA ASP A 51 -8.35 5.11 4.80
C ASP A 51 -8.99 6.20 5.67
N SER A 52 -8.19 7.13 6.24
CA SER A 52 -8.69 8.26 7.03
C SER A 52 -9.57 9.23 6.23
N ASN A 53 -9.53 9.18 4.89
CA ASN A 53 -10.41 9.89 3.94
C ASN A 53 -10.51 11.43 4.09
N ALA A 54 -9.85 12.05 5.07
CA ALA A 54 -10.01 13.47 5.39
C ALA A 54 -9.46 14.41 4.31
N ALA A 55 -8.62 13.90 3.41
CA ALA A 55 -7.92 14.70 2.39
C ALA A 55 -8.51 14.58 0.98
N PHE A 56 -9.48 13.69 0.72
CA PHE A 56 -9.98 13.46 -0.64
C PHE A 56 -11.30 14.19 -0.90
N ASN A 57 -11.28 15.08 -1.89
CA ASN A 57 -12.45 15.86 -2.29
C ASN A 57 -13.48 15.04 -3.11
N SER A 58 -13.12 13.82 -3.55
CA SER A 58 -13.97 12.97 -4.40
C SER A 58 -13.76 11.48 -4.12
N SER A 59 -14.86 10.71 -4.15
CA SER A 59 -14.86 9.25 -4.05
C SER A 59 -14.05 8.59 -5.16
N LEU A 60 -14.03 9.18 -6.36
CA LEU A 60 -13.21 8.72 -7.49
C LEU A 60 -11.71 8.82 -7.17
N GLN A 61 -11.29 9.92 -6.53
CA GLN A 61 -9.89 10.12 -6.15
C GLN A 61 -9.47 9.11 -5.06
N SER A 62 -10.32 8.88 -4.07
CA SER A 62 -10.09 7.84 -3.05
C SER A 62 -9.96 6.45 -3.69
N LEU A 63 -10.83 6.11 -4.64
CA LEU A 63 -10.76 4.85 -5.40
C LEU A 63 -9.44 4.71 -6.17
N GLN A 64 -9.00 5.77 -6.86
CA GLN A 64 -7.74 5.78 -7.59
C GLN A 64 -6.53 5.61 -6.66
N GLN A 65 -6.52 6.29 -5.50
CA GLN A 65 -5.43 6.12 -4.52
C GLN A 65 -5.39 4.70 -3.95
N ARG A 66 -6.55 4.08 -3.67
CA ARG A 66 -6.61 2.66 -3.28
C ARG A 66 -6.10 1.74 -4.36
N ALA A 67 -6.45 2.00 -5.63
CA ALA A 67 -5.94 1.21 -6.75
C ALA A 67 -4.41 1.32 -6.84
N TRP A 68 -3.84 2.53 -6.75
CA TRP A 68 -2.39 2.71 -6.71
C TRP A 68 -1.75 2.00 -5.52
N PHE A 69 -2.33 2.15 -4.33
CA PHE A 69 -1.88 1.46 -3.12
C PHE A 69 -1.77 -0.05 -3.35
N VAL A 70 -2.81 -0.68 -3.92
CA VAL A 70 -2.82 -2.11 -4.25
C VAL A 70 -1.64 -2.51 -5.16
N HIS A 71 -1.30 -1.70 -6.17
CA HIS A 71 -0.20 -2.01 -7.08
C HIS A 71 1.16 -1.87 -6.40
N TRP A 72 1.38 -0.77 -5.66
CA TRP A 72 2.64 -0.54 -4.97
C TRP A 72 2.85 -1.51 -3.81
N SER A 73 1.77 -1.88 -3.12
CA SER A 73 1.84 -2.84 -2.02
C SER A 73 2.23 -4.23 -2.50
N LEU A 74 1.89 -4.59 -3.74
CA LEU A 74 2.29 -5.85 -4.35
C LEU A 74 3.83 -6.02 -4.33
N PHE A 75 4.58 -4.97 -4.67
CA PHE A 75 6.04 -5.01 -4.67
C PHE A 75 6.62 -5.27 -3.28
N VAL A 76 6.09 -4.59 -2.26
CA VAL A 76 6.57 -4.74 -0.88
C VAL A 76 6.22 -6.12 -0.35
N TYR A 77 4.97 -6.57 -0.54
CA TYR A 77 4.49 -7.81 0.04
C TYR A 77 5.05 -9.07 -0.61
N PHE A 78 5.37 -9.06 -1.92
CA PHE A 78 6.00 -10.22 -2.56
C PHE A 78 7.46 -10.41 -2.15
N ASN A 79 8.17 -9.33 -1.82
CA ASN A 79 9.56 -9.37 -1.38
C ASN A 79 9.70 -9.56 0.13
N HIS A 80 8.70 -9.20 0.93
CA HIS A 80 8.72 -9.38 2.37
C HIS A 80 8.27 -10.79 2.80
N PRO A 81 9.01 -11.51 3.68
CA PRO A 81 8.70 -12.89 4.06
C PRO A 81 7.33 -13.05 4.74
N LYS A 82 6.84 -12.01 5.44
CA LYS A 82 5.50 -11.98 6.07
C LYS A 82 4.43 -11.27 5.25
N GLY A 83 4.78 -10.75 4.06
CA GLY A 83 3.87 -9.92 3.27
C GLY A 83 2.66 -10.69 2.71
N ARG A 84 2.79 -12.01 2.53
CA ARG A 84 1.75 -12.85 1.91
C ARG A 84 0.48 -12.95 2.74
N ASP A 85 0.60 -13.07 4.06
CA ASP A 85 -0.56 -13.07 4.96
C ASP A 85 -1.27 -11.71 4.89
N HIS A 86 -0.52 -10.61 4.88
CA HIS A 86 -1.07 -9.26 4.75
C HIS A 86 -1.74 -8.99 3.40
N ILE A 87 -1.26 -9.55 2.28
CA ILE A 87 -1.97 -9.47 0.99
C ILE A 87 -3.36 -10.09 1.11
N ILE A 88 -3.44 -11.30 1.67
CA ILE A 88 -4.70 -12.05 1.77
C ILE A 88 -5.65 -11.28 2.68
N ASP A 89 -5.19 -10.88 3.86
CA ASP A 89 -5.97 -10.12 4.83
C ASP A 89 -6.51 -8.81 4.22
N LEU A 90 -5.64 -8.05 3.57
CA LEU A 90 -5.99 -6.71 3.07
C LEU A 90 -6.83 -6.76 1.80
N PHE A 91 -6.55 -7.66 0.85
CA PHE A 91 -7.25 -7.68 -0.45
C PHE A 91 -8.55 -8.49 -0.41
N LEU A 92 -8.66 -9.52 0.44
CA LEU A 92 -9.87 -10.34 0.51
C LEU A 92 -10.84 -9.90 1.60
N TYR A 93 -10.35 -9.51 2.78
CA TYR A 93 -11.24 -9.21 3.90
C TYR A 93 -11.65 -7.74 3.97
N GLN A 94 -10.92 -6.83 3.32
CA GLN A 94 -11.31 -5.43 3.26
C GLN A 94 -12.08 -5.10 1.99
N THR A 95 -13.40 -4.97 2.14
CA THR A 95 -14.38 -4.70 1.06
C THR A 95 -14.03 -3.48 0.21
N ASN A 96 -13.49 -2.44 0.83
CA ASN A 96 -13.05 -1.21 0.15
C ASN A 96 -11.97 -1.45 -0.91
N TYR A 97 -11.01 -2.33 -0.63
CA TYR A 97 -9.93 -2.67 -1.55
C TYR A 97 -10.38 -3.70 -2.58
N LEU A 98 -11.22 -4.65 -2.17
CA LEU A 98 -11.83 -5.62 -3.07
C LEU A 98 -12.67 -4.94 -4.15
N ASN A 99 -13.49 -3.95 -3.78
CA ASN A 99 -14.27 -3.15 -4.73
C ASN A 99 -13.36 -2.40 -5.71
N ALA A 100 -12.24 -1.85 -5.25
CA ALA A 100 -11.26 -1.19 -6.12
C ALA A 100 -10.63 -2.17 -7.13
N ILE A 101 -10.31 -3.39 -6.71
CA ILE A 101 -9.78 -4.44 -7.59
C ILE A 101 -10.79 -4.83 -8.65
N GLN A 102 -12.05 -5.03 -8.27
CA GLN A 102 -13.12 -5.41 -9.19
C GLN A 102 -13.46 -4.33 -10.22
N THR A 103 -13.33 -3.05 -9.85
CA THR A 103 -13.75 -1.92 -10.69
C THR A 103 -12.63 -1.35 -11.55
N VAL A 104 -11.39 -1.27 -11.03
CA VAL A 104 -10.29 -0.54 -11.68
C VAL A 104 -9.17 -1.47 -12.15
N CYS A 105 -8.80 -2.47 -11.35
CA CYS A 105 -7.59 -3.28 -11.62
C CYS A 105 -7.82 -4.80 -11.50
N PRO A 106 -8.60 -5.42 -12.41
CA PRO A 106 -8.93 -6.84 -12.34
C PRO A 106 -7.72 -7.78 -12.50
N HIS A 107 -6.64 -7.31 -13.14
CA HIS A 107 -5.42 -8.09 -13.35
C HIS A 107 -4.69 -8.45 -12.04
N ILE A 108 -4.94 -7.71 -10.95
CA ILE A 108 -4.37 -7.98 -9.63
C ILE A 108 -4.80 -9.35 -9.09
N LEU A 109 -5.96 -9.87 -9.52
CA LEU A 109 -6.45 -11.19 -9.12
C LEU A 109 -5.46 -12.32 -9.46
N ARG A 110 -4.67 -12.19 -10.54
CA ARG A 110 -3.63 -13.19 -10.87
C ARG A 110 -2.58 -13.29 -9.77
N TYR A 111 -2.11 -12.16 -9.28
CA TYR A 111 -1.14 -12.11 -8.19
C TYR A 111 -1.76 -12.57 -6.88
N LEU A 112 -3.02 -12.23 -6.62
CA LEU A 112 -3.75 -12.71 -5.44
C LEU A 112 -3.86 -14.24 -5.44
N THR A 113 -4.22 -14.85 -6.57
CA THR A 113 -4.29 -16.31 -6.71
C THR A 113 -2.94 -16.97 -6.44
N THR A 114 -1.84 -16.42 -6.98
CA THR A 114 -0.49 -16.96 -6.70
C THR A 114 -0.07 -16.79 -5.25
N ALA A 115 -0.37 -15.64 -4.63
CA ALA A 115 -0.09 -15.39 -3.22
C ALA A 115 -0.86 -16.37 -2.31
N VAL A 116 -2.14 -16.64 -2.62
CA VAL A 116 -2.97 -17.59 -1.87
C VAL A 116 -2.46 -19.02 -2.00
N ILE A 117 -2.12 -19.48 -3.21
CA ILE A 117 -1.65 -20.85 -3.46
C ILE A 117 -0.26 -21.09 -2.83
N THR A 118 0.62 -20.09 -2.88
CA THR A 118 1.99 -20.20 -2.35
C THR A 118 2.09 -19.91 -0.86
N ASN A 119 0.99 -19.57 -0.20
CA ASN A 119 0.96 -19.36 1.24
C ASN A 119 0.97 -20.72 1.97
N LYS A 120 2.03 -20.95 2.75
CA LYS A 120 2.21 -22.19 3.53
C LYS A 120 1.39 -22.18 4.83
N SER A 121 1.07 -21.01 5.39
CA SER A 121 0.40 -20.84 6.69
C SER A 121 -1.01 -21.43 6.73
N ARG A 122 -1.71 -21.46 5.59
CA ARG A 122 -3.05 -22.02 5.47
C ARG A 122 -3.08 -23.55 5.29
N ARG A 123 -1.92 -24.20 5.19
CA ARG A 123 -1.79 -25.66 5.08
C ARG A 123 -1.68 -26.33 6.45
N ASP A 124 -1.28 -25.58 7.47
CA ASP A 124 -1.09 -26.05 8.86
C ASP A 124 -2.24 -25.63 9.81
N ARG A 125 -3.34 -25.06 9.27
CA ARG A 125 -4.62 -24.87 9.96
C ARG A 125 -5.68 -25.78 9.33
#